data_AF-A0A7W1UF62-F1
#
_entry.id   AF-A0A7W1UF62-F1
#
_cell.length_a   1.000
_cell.length_b   1.000
_cell.length_c   1.000
_cell.angle_alpha   90.00
_cell.angle_beta   90.00
_cell.angle_gamma   90.00
#
_symmetry.space_group_name_H-M   'P 1'
#
loop_
_entity.id
_entity.type
_entity.pdbx_description
1 polymer ?
#
loop_
_entity_poly.entity_id
_entity_poly.type
_entity_poly.pdbx_seq_one_letter_code
_entity_poly.pdbx_strand_id
1 'polypeptide(L)' 'MAKLIEQPTRIKPAGNKPKLIDEFIGRVNCGTDQISIARMQSPSGWEEPGQTPEFDEYT' A
#
# COMPACT_ATOMS: atom_id res chain seq x y z
N MET A 1 -2.97 -19.69 -12.89
CA MET A 1 -1.51 -19.82 -12.86
C MET A 1 -0.96 -18.80 -11.89
N ALA A 2 0.14 -19.09 -11.19
CA ALA A 2 0.79 -18.11 -10.33
C ALA A 2 1.47 -17.02 -11.17
N LYS A 3 1.38 -15.76 -10.74
CA LYS A 3 2.07 -14.61 -11.35
C LYS A 3 3.22 -14.20 -10.44
N LEU A 4 4.41 -14.06 -11.01
CA LEU A 4 5.55 -13.48 -10.30
C LEU A 4 5.41 -11.94 -10.27
N ILE A 5 5.67 -11.36 -9.11
CA ILE A 5 5.77 -9.92 -8.90
C ILE A 5 7.26 -9.60 -8.76
N GLU A 6 7.86 -9.03 -9.80
CA GLU A 6 9.32 -8.81 -9.82
C GLU A 6 9.76 -7.74 -8.82
N GLN A 7 8.92 -6.71 -8.65
CA GLN A 7 9.17 -5.61 -7.72
C GLN A 7 7.84 -5.02 -7.23
N PRO A 8 7.81 -4.44 -6.01
CA PRO A 8 6.68 -3.67 -5.57
C PRO A 8 6.53 -2.39 -6.39
N THR A 9 5.32 -1.80 -6.38
CA THR A 9 5.08 -0.49 -6.98
C THR A 9 5.02 0.57 -5.89
N ARG A 10 5.79 1.66 -6.04
CA ARG A 10 5.77 2.80 -5.12
C ARG A 10 4.46 3.58 -5.29
N ILE A 11 3.67 3.68 -4.22
CA ILE A 11 2.42 4.48 -4.19
C ILE A 11 2.65 5.77 -3.41
N LYS A 12 1.99 6.85 -3.84
CA LYS A 12 2.02 8.13 -3.14
C LYS A 12 1.15 8.05 -1.88
N PRO A 13 1.68 8.33 -0.68
CA PRO A 13 0.89 8.33 0.54
C PRO A 13 -0.08 9.52 0.59
N ALA A 14 -1.17 9.36 1.34
CA ALA A 14 -1.90 10.48 1.90
C ALA A 14 -1.16 11.02 3.16
N GLY A 15 -1.45 12.27 3.54
CA GLY A 15 -0.99 12.86 4.80
C GLY A 15 0.02 14.00 4.66
N ASN A 16 0.65 14.33 5.80
CA ASN A 16 1.39 15.58 6.00
C ASN A 16 2.92 15.47 5.82
N LYS A 17 3.47 14.26 5.73
CA LYS A 17 4.91 13.98 5.71
C LYS A 17 5.26 12.91 4.66
N PRO A 18 6.52 12.83 4.20
CA PRO A 18 6.93 11.89 3.16
C PRO A 18 6.98 10.44 3.68
N LYS A 19 5.83 9.78 3.78
CA LYS A 19 5.70 8.33 3.98
C LYS A 19 6.07 7.59 2.70
N LEU A 20 6.64 6.40 2.84
CA LEU A 20 6.97 5.52 1.74
C LEU A 20 6.00 4.33 1.77
N ILE A 21 5.37 4.03 0.63
CA ILE A 21 4.46 2.89 0.47
C ILE A 21 4.91 2.08 -0.75
N ASP A 22 5.28 0.82 -0.53
CA ASP A 22 5.63 -0.14 -1.58
C ASP A 22 4.57 -1.24 -1.65
N GLU A 23 3.71 -1.23 -2.67
CA GLU A 23 2.64 -2.23 -2.85
C GLU A 23 3.17 -3.49 -3.53
N PHE A 24 3.06 -4.62 -2.86
CA PHE A 24 3.36 -5.94 -3.42
C PHE A 24 2.12 -6.55 -4.07
N ILE A 25 1.01 -6.64 -3.35
CA ILE A 25 -0.28 -7.15 -3.87
C ILE A 25 -1.30 -6.04 -3.74
N GLY A 26 -2.09 -5.84 -4.80
CA GLY A 26 -3.15 -4.84 -4.79
C GLY A 26 -3.53 -4.42 -6.19
N ARG A 27 -4.21 -3.27 -6.27
CA ARG A 27 -4.78 -2.76 -7.52
C ARG A 27 -3.70 -2.34 -8.50
N VAL A 28 -2.59 -1.80 -8.01
CA VAL A 28 -1.53 -1.25 -8.86
C VAL A 28 -0.64 -2.37 -9.41
N ASN A 29 -0.24 -3.32 -8.57
CA ASN A 29 0.69 -4.38 -8.94
C ASN A 29 0.01 -5.62 -9.56
N CYS A 30 -1.16 -5.98 -9.03
CA CYS A 30 -1.87 -7.21 -9.39
C CYS A 30 -3.23 -6.99 -10.07
N GLY A 31 -3.80 -5.77 -10.02
CA GLY A 31 -5.13 -5.48 -10.54
C GLY A 31 -6.27 -6.03 -9.69
N THR A 32 -6.01 -6.46 -8.46
CA THR A 32 -7.04 -6.94 -7.53
C THR A 32 -7.56 -5.78 -6.67
N ASP A 33 -8.86 -5.80 -6.40
CA ASP A 33 -9.57 -4.86 -5.52
C ASP A 33 -9.93 -5.45 -4.16
N GLN A 34 -9.61 -6.73 -3.91
CA GLN A 34 -10.01 -7.46 -2.69
C GLN A 34 -9.00 -7.37 -1.56
N ILE A 35 -7.70 -7.30 -1.90
CA ILE A 35 -6.61 -7.30 -0.91
C ILE A 35 -5.51 -6.33 -1.31
N SER A 36 -4.96 -5.62 -0.33
CA SER A 36 -3.78 -4.79 -0.43
C SER A 36 -2.73 -5.26 0.57
N ILE A 37 -1.54 -5.59 0.08
CA ILE A 37 -0.36 -5.90 0.88
C ILE A 37 0.75 -4.96 0.46
N ALA A 38 1.12 -4.07 1.37
CA ALA A 38 2.18 -3.10 1.14
C ALA A 38 3.20 -3.13 2.28
N ARG A 39 4.41 -2.64 2.01
CA ARG A 39 5.36 -2.27 3.06
C ARG A 39 5.32 -0.76 3.24
N MET A 40 5.04 -0.32 4.47
CA MET A 40 5.00 1.10 4.79
C MET A 40 6.18 1.53 5.66
N GLN A 41 6.78 2.67 5.34
CA GLN A 41 7.77 3.34 6.19
C GLN A 41 7.31 4.76 6.45
N SER A 42 6.82 5.00 7.67
CA SER A 42 6.32 6.30 8.10
C SER A 42 7.41 7.05 8.89
N PRO A 43 7.69 8.33 8.57
CA PRO A 43 8.58 9.14 9.40
C PRO A 43 7.92 9.46 10.74
N SER A 44 8.74 9.83 11.73
CA SER A 44 8.22 10.18 13.06
C SER A 44 7.19 11.31 13.01
N GLY A 45 6.09 11.12 13.76
CA GLY A 45 4.96 12.04 13.84
C GLY A 45 4.21 12.23 12.52
N TRP A 46 4.29 11.28 11.59
CA TRP A 46 3.35 11.22 10.48
C TRP A 46 1.98 10.76 11.01
N GLU A 47 0.91 11.36 10.47
CA GLU A 47 -0.47 11.11 10.88
C GLU A 47 -1.30 10.71 9.65
N GLU A 48 -2.07 9.62 9.77
CA GLU A 48 -3.01 9.19 8.74
C GLU A 48 -4.42 9.70 9.07
N PRO A 49 -5.19 10.15 8.07
CA PRO A 49 -6.64 10.22 8.22
C PRO A 49 -7.21 8.83 8.56
N GLY A 50 -8.22 8.78 9.43
CA GLY A 50 -8.96 7.54 9.67
C GLY A 50 -9.57 7.02 8.36
N GLN A 51 -9.43 5.73 8.12
CA GLN A 51 -9.96 5.06 6.92
C GLN A 51 -10.73 3.79 7.27
N THR A 52 -11.67 3.42 6.41
CA THR A 52 -12.41 2.15 6.46
C THR A 52 -12.32 1.52 5.07
N PRO A 53 -11.23 0.79 4.79
CA PRO A 53 -11.05 0.14 3.49
C PRO A 53 -12.20 -0.84 3.19
N GLU A 54 -12.64 -0.88 1.94
CA GLU A 54 -13.60 -1.88 1.44
C GLU A 54 -12.91 -3.23 1.10
N PHE A 55 -11.61 -3.34 1.39
CA PHE A 55 -10.73 -4.45 1.06
C PHE A 55 -9.86 -4.83 2.26
N ASP A 56 -9.29 -6.02 2.23
CA ASP A 56 -8.38 -6.47 3.28
C ASP A 56 -7.02 -5.75 3.13
N GLU A 57 -6.56 -5.11 4.21
CA GLU A 57 -5.31 -4.33 4.20
C GLU A 57 -4.28 -4.90 5.19
N TYR A 58 -3.04 -5.06 4.70
CA TYR A 58 -1.87 -5.47 5.48
C TYR A 58 -0.69 -4.54 5.15
N THR A 59 -0.02 -3.99 6.17
CA THR A 59 0.96 -2.89 6.01
C THR A 59 2.25 -3.06 6.82
#